data_AF-A0A6A0IGX0-F1
#
_entry.id   AF-A0A6A0IGX0-F1
#
_cell.length_a   1.000
_cell.length_b   1.000
_cell.length_c   1.000
_cell.angle_alpha   90.00
_cell.angle_beta   90.00
_cell.angle_gamma   90.00
#
_symmetry.space_group_name_H-M   'P 1'
#
loop_
_entity.id
_entity.type
_entity.pdbx_description
1 polymer ?
#
loop_
_entity_poly.entity_id
_entity_poly.type
_entity_poly.pdbx_seq_one_letter_code
_entity_poly.pdbx_strand_id
1 'polypeptide(L)'
;MDYTTELFKLASREFLFLSAFRQKVRKGIRVDIDDAASDLEEIFREQAATARTDAKLEALYERARYPLVVLADEILLHTGWEFAPQWQDRIFEEKYFRSNVGGDQYFAIAKELRAEDVELAAIVFAGLALGFRGKYRERQEKLSEVRRNVYRLLSEYLATTGDKITPEAYHVQPGPPRRINPAVTLARVAIIGVGGLVLYYLVTFLLWGTLLSDIRTAARAMGVLG
;
A
#
# COMPACT_ATOMS: atom_id res chain seq x y z
N MET A 1 11.35 25.14 -2.22
CA MET A 1 9.95 25.37 -1.85
C MET A 1 9.47 24.16 -1.08
N ASP A 2 8.86 24.39 0.07
CA ASP A 2 8.27 23.34 0.89
C ASP A 2 6.86 23.07 0.35
N TYR A 3 6.68 21.97 -0.39
CA TYR A 3 5.38 21.56 -0.95
C TYR A 3 4.52 20.83 0.10
N THR A 4 5.01 20.70 1.32
CA THR A 4 4.30 20.06 2.42
C THR A 4 3.18 20.98 2.87
N THR A 5 1.97 20.46 2.93
CA THR A 5 0.78 21.23 3.30
C THR A 5 0.85 21.64 4.78
N GLU A 6 0.26 22.78 5.16
CA GLU A 6 0.41 23.31 6.53
C GLU A 6 -0.23 22.37 7.56
N LEU A 7 -1.35 21.74 7.21
CA LEU A 7 -2.00 20.74 8.05
C LEU A 7 -1.14 19.48 8.20
N PHE A 8 -0.42 19.07 7.15
CA PHE A 8 0.50 17.94 7.24
C PHE A 8 1.68 18.23 8.16
N LYS A 9 2.24 19.46 8.12
CA LYS A 9 3.29 19.88 9.07
C LYS A 9 2.79 19.83 10.50
N LEU A 10 1.58 20.33 10.76
CA LEU A 10 0.92 20.27 12.06
C LEU A 10 0.78 18.82 12.55
N ALA A 11 0.37 17.91 11.68
CA ALA A 11 0.18 16.49 12.01
C ALA A 11 1.47 15.64 12.01
N SER A 12 2.61 16.20 11.60
CA SER A 12 3.83 15.42 11.37
C SER A 12 4.35 14.73 12.63
N ARG A 13 4.24 15.37 13.81
CA ARG A 13 4.66 14.77 15.09
C ARG A 13 3.85 13.51 15.41
N GLU A 14 2.55 13.51 15.12
CA GLU A 14 1.67 12.36 15.30
C GLU A 14 2.06 11.21 14.36
N PHE A 15 2.25 11.49 13.07
CA PHE A 15 2.66 10.47 12.10
C PHE A 15 4.01 9.82 12.46
N LEU A 16 4.96 10.64 12.92
CA LEU A 16 6.25 10.15 13.41
C LEU A 16 6.08 9.29 14.65
N PHE A 17 5.26 9.73 15.61
CA PHE A 17 4.94 8.96 16.81
C PHE A 17 4.34 7.60 16.44
N LEU A 18 3.30 7.56 15.60
CA LEU A 18 2.63 6.32 15.22
C LEU A 18 3.56 5.36 14.45
N SER A 19 4.41 5.90 13.57
CA SER A 19 5.43 5.12 12.87
C SER A 19 6.47 4.53 13.83
N ALA A 20 6.98 5.35 14.76
CA ALA A 20 7.94 4.93 15.77
C ALA A 20 7.34 3.92 16.76
N PHE A 21 6.10 4.14 17.20
CA PHE A 21 5.33 3.23 18.04
C PHE A 21 5.23 1.86 17.38
N ARG A 22 4.76 1.80 16.12
CA ARG A 22 4.68 0.55 15.36
C ARG A 22 6.04 -0.13 15.23
N GLN A 23 7.10 0.64 15.02
CA GLN A 23 8.46 0.09 14.96
C GLN A 23 8.92 -0.49 16.30
N LYS A 24 8.64 0.19 17.42
CA LYS A 24 8.94 -0.27 18.79
C LYS A 24 8.22 -1.59 19.08
N VAL A 25 6.91 -1.64 18.85
CA VAL A 25 6.08 -2.84 19.03
C VAL A 25 6.62 -4.00 18.20
N ARG A 26 6.94 -3.78 16.92
CA ARG A 26 7.53 -4.82 16.04
C ARG A 26 8.89 -5.33 16.52
N LYS A 27 9.68 -4.49 17.19
CA LYS A 27 10.98 -4.87 17.78
C LYS A 27 10.84 -5.52 19.16
N GLY A 28 9.62 -5.67 19.68
CA GLY A 28 9.39 -6.18 21.04
C GLY A 28 9.81 -5.19 22.13
N ILE A 29 9.97 -3.90 21.80
CA ILE A 29 10.21 -2.86 22.80
C ILE A 29 8.88 -2.59 23.50
N ARG A 30 8.84 -2.82 24.81
CA ARG A 30 7.68 -2.50 25.64
C ARG A 30 7.38 -1.01 25.60
N VAL A 31 6.12 -0.67 25.35
CA VAL A 31 5.58 0.68 25.41
C VAL A 31 4.42 0.61 26.39
N ASP A 32 4.50 1.37 27.48
CA ASP A 32 3.44 1.40 28.49
C ASP A 32 2.18 2.08 27.95
N ILE A 33 1.02 1.65 28.45
CA ILE A 33 -0.27 2.22 28.04
C ILE A 33 -0.42 3.67 28.46
N ASP A 34 0.06 4.03 29.65
CA ASP A 34 -0.05 5.40 30.16
C ASP A 34 0.88 6.35 29.39
N ASP A 35 2.10 5.91 29.08
CA ASP A 35 3.04 6.66 28.25
C ASP A 35 2.48 6.92 26.85
N ALA A 36 1.93 5.88 26.20
CA ALA A 36 1.34 6.03 24.86
C ALA A 36 0.14 6.98 24.85
N ALA A 37 -0.70 6.92 25.90
CA ALA A 37 -1.82 7.83 26.05
C ALA A 37 -1.35 9.27 26.30
N SER A 38 -0.42 9.48 27.23
CA SER A 38 0.06 10.83 27.56
C SER A 38 0.77 11.50 26.38
N ASP A 39 1.57 10.74 25.63
CA ASP A 39 2.29 11.25 24.46
C ASP A 39 1.29 11.70 23.36
N LEU A 40 0.27 10.88 23.06
CA LEU A 40 -0.75 11.24 22.08
C LEU A 40 -1.61 12.41 22.53
N GLU A 41 -2.00 12.47 23.81
CA GLU A 41 -2.76 13.59 24.36
C GLU A 41 -1.96 14.90 24.33
N GLU A 42 -0.65 14.84 24.57
CA GLU A 42 0.25 15.99 24.41
C GLU A 42 0.29 16.44 22.94
N ILE A 43 0.47 15.50 22.01
CA ILE A 43 0.48 15.79 20.56
C ILE A 43 -0.83 16.45 20.13
N PHE A 44 -1.99 15.91 20.53
CA PHE A 44 -3.30 16.50 20.18
C PHE A 44 -3.49 17.90 20.79
N ARG A 45 -2.98 18.12 22.01
CA ARG A 45 -3.04 19.42 22.68
C ARG A 45 -2.19 20.45 21.93
N GLU A 46 -0.99 20.08 21.53
CA GLU A 46 -0.10 20.94 20.74
C GLU A 46 -0.68 21.25 19.37
N GLN A 47 -1.21 20.25 18.66
CA GLN A 47 -1.89 20.45 17.37
C GLN A 47 -3.02 21.47 17.51
N ALA A 48 -3.88 21.31 18.53
CA ALA A 48 -4.97 22.25 18.78
C ALA A 48 -4.47 23.67 19.16
N ALA A 49 -3.39 23.77 19.94
CA ALA A 49 -2.81 25.05 20.32
C ALA A 49 -2.21 25.79 19.12
N THR A 50 -1.44 25.09 18.28
CA THR A 50 -0.86 25.65 17.05
C THR A 50 -1.94 25.97 16.01
N ALA A 51 -2.97 25.15 15.86
CA ALA A 51 -4.06 25.43 14.92
C ALA A 51 -4.76 26.76 15.24
N ARG A 52 -4.98 27.08 16.52
CA ARG A 52 -5.63 28.32 16.98
C ARG A 52 -4.83 29.60 16.70
N THR A 53 -3.56 29.51 16.31
CA THR A 53 -2.78 30.71 15.98
C THR A 53 -3.17 31.32 14.64
N ASP A 54 -3.86 30.56 13.78
CA ASP A 54 -4.29 30.99 12.46
C ASP A 54 -5.69 30.44 12.14
N ALA A 55 -6.65 31.32 11.82
CA ALA A 55 -8.04 30.93 11.63
C ALA A 55 -8.25 29.96 10.45
N LYS A 56 -7.40 30.02 9.41
CA LYS A 56 -7.47 29.11 8.28
C LYS A 56 -6.96 27.73 8.69
N LEU A 57 -5.85 27.66 9.43
CA LEU A 57 -5.31 26.41 9.96
C LEU A 57 -6.26 25.78 10.98
N GLU A 58 -6.91 26.57 11.83
CA GLU A 58 -7.95 26.11 12.75
C GLU A 58 -9.10 25.42 12.01
N ALA A 59 -9.64 26.07 10.97
CA ALA A 59 -10.71 25.48 10.16
C ALA A 59 -10.28 24.18 9.45
N LEU A 60 -9.02 24.09 9.01
CA LEU A 60 -8.46 22.87 8.43
C LEU A 60 -8.31 21.77 9.49
N TYR A 61 -7.80 22.11 10.67
CA TYR A 61 -7.59 21.18 11.77
C TYR A 61 -8.92 20.60 12.28
N GLU A 62 -9.98 21.40 12.42
CA GLU A 62 -11.29 20.91 12.85
C GLU A 62 -11.83 19.80 11.93
N ARG A 63 -11.56 19.88 10.62
CA ARG A 63 -11.92 18.82 9.66
C ARG A 63 -11.02 17.57 9.76
N ALA A 64 -9.78 17.74 10.21
CA ALA A 64 -8.75 16.71 10.25
C ALA A 64 -8.63 16.01 11.61
N ARG A 65 -9.11 16.65 12.68
CA ARG A 65 -9.00 16.16 14.06
C ARG A 65 -9.62 14.78 14.22
N TYR A 66 -10.80 14.55 13.63
CA TYR A 66 -11.46 13.26 13.68
C TYR A 66 -10.64 12.14 13.00
N PRO A 67 -10.24 12.26 11.70
CA PRO A 67 -9.45 11.21 11.07
C PRO A 67 -8.06 11.00 11.72
N LEU A 68 -7.44 12.02 12.31
CA LEU A 68 -6.19 11.85 13.08
C LEU A 68 -6.40 11.00 14.33
N VAL A 69 -7.39 11.33 15.15
CA VAL A 69 -7.73 10.55 16.35
C VAL A 69 -8.07 9.10 16.01
N VAL A 70 -8.91 8.88 14.99
CA VAL A 70 -9.29 7.54 14.53
C VAL A 70 -8.09 6.76 13.98
N LEU A 71 -7.14 7.43 13.33
CA LEU A 71 -5.89 6.82 12.89
C LEU A 71 -5.05 6.34 14.07
N ALA A 72 -4.91 7.15 15.12
CA ALA A 72 -4.16 6.77 16.30
C ALA A 72 -4.73 5.50 16.95
N ASP A 73 -6.05 5.47 17.19
CA ASP A 73 -6.72 4.29 17.77
C ASP A 73 -6.54 3.04 16.89
N GLU A 74 -6.73 3.15 15.58
CA GLU A 74 -6.55 2.03 14.63
C GLU A 74 -5.13 1.45 14.71
N ILE A 75 -4.10 2.30 14.76
CA ILE A 75 -2.72 1.85 14.84
C ILE A 75 -2.43 1.18 16.18
N LEU A 76 -2.85 1.78 17.30
CA LEU A 76 -2.61 1.21 18.63
C LEU A 76 -3.29 -0.17 18.79
N LEU A 77 -4.54 -0.31 18.33
CA LEU A 77 -5.30 -1.56 18.42
C LEU A 77 -4.76 -2.69 17.53
N HIS A 78 -4.11 -2.36 16.42
CA HIS A 78 -3.87 -3.33 15.34
C HIS A 78 -2.41 -3.54 14.95
N THR A 79 -1.49 -3.07 15.78
CA THR A 79 -0.05 -3.30 15.62
C THR A 79 0.45 -4.56 16.35
N GLY A 80 -0.43 -5.27 17.07
CA GLY A 80 -0.05 -6.41 17.92
C GLY A 80 0.53 -5.97 19.26
N TRP A 81 0.23 -4.74 19.68
CA TRP A 81 0.65 -4.20 20.98
C TRP A 81 0.01 -4.97 22.13
N GLU A 82 0.79 -5.25 23.18
CA GLU A 82 0.35 -6.05 24.33
C GLU A 82 -0.84 -5.45 25.08
N PHE A 83 -0.94 -4.11 25.09
CA PHE A 83 -2.01 -3.37 25.75
C PHE A 83 -3.21 -3.07 24.84
N ALA A 84 -3.25 -3.61 23.62
CA ALA A 84 -4.38 -3.41 22.71
C ALA A 84 -5.75 -3.80 23.33
N PRO A 85 -5.88 -4.87 24.14
CA PRO A 85 -7.14 -5.16 24.84
C PRO A 85 -7.54 -4.06 25.83
N GLN A 86 -6.60 -3.59 26.66
CA GLN A 86 -6.85 -2.49 27.61
C GLN A 86 -7.11 -1.16 26.90
N TRP A 87 -6.56 -0.97 25.69
CA TRP A 87 -6.82 0.22 24.88
C TRP A 87 -8.27 0.30 24.39
N GLN A 88 -8.99 -0.83 24.29
CA GLN A 88 -10.41 -0.83 23.93
C GLN A 88 -11.28 -0.07 24.93
N ASP A 89 -10.85 0.01 26.19
CA ASP A 89 -11.54 0.78 27.24
C ASP A 89 -11.10 2.26 27.27
N ARG A 90 -10.13 2.66 26.44
CA ARG A 90 -9.51 4.00 26.41
C ARG A 90 -9.48 4.63 25.02
N ILE A 91 -10.35 4.18 24.11
CA ILE A 91 -10.44 4.67 22.73
C ILE A 91 -10.60 6.19 22.71
N PHE A 92 -9.72 6.88 21.98
CA PHE A 92 -9.78 8.34 21.86
C PHE A 92 -10.98 8.80 21.04
N GLU A 93 -11.40 8.04 20.02
CA GLU A 93 -12.62 8.32 19.27
C GLU A 93 -13.84 8.46 20.20
N GLU A 94 -14.02 7.50 21.12
CA GLU A 94 -15.12 7.53 22.08
C GLU A 94 -14.97 8.70 23.05
N LYS A 95 -13.75 8.91 23.57
CA LYS A 95 -13.45 10.01 24.51
C LYS A 95 -13.76 11.39 23.93
N TYR A 96 -13.35 11.65 22.69
CA TYR A 96 -13.42 13.00 22.09
C TYR A 96 -14.69 13.24 21.26
N PHE A 97 -15.25 12.19 20.65
CA PHE A 97 -16.35 12.31 19.70
C PHE A 97 -17.60 11.50 20.08
N ARG A 98 -17.54 10.70 21.15
CA ARG A 98 -18.64 9.80 21.56
C ARG A 98 -19.11 8.90 20.41
N SER A 99 -18.15 8.42 19.64
CA SER A 99 -18.36 7.65 18.41
C SER A 99 -17.51 6.38 18.44
N ASN A 100 -17.99 5.34 17.75
CA ASN A 100 -17.32 4.04 17.58
C ASN A 100 -17.37 3.56 16.11
N VAL A 101 -17.59 4.48 15.17
CA VAL A 101 -17.72 4.20 13.73
C VAL A 101 -16.54 4.74 12.91
N GLY A 102 -15.42 5.05 13.56
CA GLY A 102 -14.23 5.65 12.95
C GLY A 102 -13.73 4.89 11.73
N GLY A 103 -13.72 3.56 11.81
CA GLY A 103 -13.33 2.70 10.70
C GLY A 103 -14.14 2.92 9.42
N ASP A 104 -15.42 3.32 9.53
CA ASP A 104 -16.30 3.60 8.41
C ASP A 104 -16.23 5.06 7.99
N GLN A 105 -16.26 5.95 8.98
CA GLN A 105 -16.31 7.38 8.80
C GLN A 105 -15.02 7.91 8.16
N TYR A 106 -13.86 7.31 8.45
CA TYR A 106 -12.60 7.64 7.79
C TYR A 106 -12.69 7.51 6.26
N PHE A 107 -13.31 6.43 5.77
CA PHE A 107 -13.51 6.22 4.34
C PHE A 107 -14.67 7.05 3.75
N ALA A 108 -15.65 7.44 4.58
CA ALA A 108 -16.66 8.41 4.17
C ALA A 108 -16.02 9.77 3.88
N ILE A 109 -15.17 10.26 4.80
CA ILE A 109 -14.36 11.47 4.62
C ILE A 109 -13.52 11.35 3.34
N ALA A 110 -12.82 10.24 3.14
CA ALA A 110 -12.01 10.01 1.94
C ALA A 110 -12.81 10.07 0.63
N LYS A 111 -14.09 9.70 0.66
CA LYS A 111 -14.98 9.72 -0.52
C LYS A 111 -15.52 11.12 -0.82
N GLU A 112 -15.63 11.97 0.20
CA GLU A 112 -16.14 13.34 0.09
C GLU A 112 -15.05 14.36 -0.30
N LEU A 113 -13.79 13.94 -0.34
CA LEU A 113 -12.67 14.79 -0.77
C LEU A 113 -12.86 15.32 -2.19
N ARG A 114 -12.69 16.63 -2.36
CA ARG A 114 -12.70 17.33 -3.65
C ARG A 114 -11.31 17.88 -3.98
N ALA A 115 -11.12 18.35 -5.22
CA ALA A 115 -9.81 18.80 -5.71
C ALA A 115 -9.21 19.95 -4.87
N GLU A 116 -10.06 20.76 -4.24
CA GLU A 116 -9.69 21.84 -3.33
C GLU A 116 -9.32 21.36 -1.90
N ASP A 117 -9.68 20.13 -1.52
CA ASP A 117 -9.48 19.58 -0.17
C ASP A 117 -8.10 18.94 0.03
N VAL A 118 -7.06 19.53 -0.58
CA VAL A 118 -5.69 18.99 -0.65
C VAL A 118 -5.09 18.74 0.73
N GLU A 119 -5.26 19.68 1.64
CA GLU A 119 -4.77 19.61 3.02
C GLU A 119 -5.33 18.37 3.74
N LEU A 120 -6.65 18.16 3.66
CA LEU A 120 -7.31 17.00 4.28
C LEU A 120 -6.97 15.70 3.54
N ALA A 121 -6.86 15.75 2.20
CA ALA A 121 -6.45 14.61 1.40
C ALA A 121 -5.04 14.13 1.76
N ALA A 122 -4.11 15.05 2.10
CA ALA A 122 -2.77 14.70 2.55
C ALA A 122 -2.81 13.92 3.88
N ILE A 123 -3.64 14.34 4.84
CA ILE A 123 -3.84 13.63 6.12
C ILE A 123 -4.43 12.25 5.90
N VAL A 124 -5.51 12.15 5.10
CA VAL A 124 -6.16 10.86 4.79
C VAL A 124 -5.18 9.92 4.08
N PHE A 125 -4.43 10.42 3.10
CA PHE A 125 -3.42 9.63 2.40
C PHE A 125 -2.31 9.15 3.34
N ALA A 126 -1.83 10.02 4.24
CA ALA A 126 -0.81 9.69 5.22
C ALA A 126 -1.27 8.54 6.14
N GLY A 127 -2.50 8.59 6.65
CA GLY A 127 -3.04 7.50 7.47
C GLY A 127 -3.17 6.18 6.70
N LEU A 128 -3.62 6.22 5.44
CA LEU A 128 -3.63 5.04 4.57
C LEU A 128 -2.22 4.48 4.33
N ALA A 129 -1.22 5.34 4.16
CA ALA A 129 0.19 4.95 4.01
C ALA A 129 0.79 4.38 5.30
N LEU A 130 0.36 4.89 6.46
CA LEU A 130 0.71 4.37 7.78
C LEU A 130 0.01 3.03 8.09
N GLY A 131 -0.95 2.60 7.27
CA GLY A 131 -1.56 1.28 7.38
C GLY A 131 -2.94 1.28 8.04
N PHE A 132 -3.64 2.42 8.01
CA PHE A 132 -5.06 2.46 8.33
C PHE A 132 -5.84 1.50 7.43
N ARG A 133 -6.65 0.63 8.03
CA ARG A 133 -7.43 -0.38 7.30
C ARG A 133 -8.93 -0.25 7.53
N GLY A 134 -9.36 0.10 8.75
CA GLY A 134 -10.76 0.25 9.13
C GLY A 134 -11.62 -0.91 8.59
N LYS A 135 -12.79 -0.59 8.03
CA LYS A 135 -13.73 -1.60 7.47
C LYS A 135 -13.19 -2.44 6.31
N TYR A 136 -12.13 -2.01 5.65
CA TYR A 136 -11.57 -2.73 4.49
C TYR A 136 -10.37 -3.60 4.85
N ARG A 137 -10.20 -3.97 6.12
CA ARG A 137 -9.11 -4.84 6.60
C ARG A 137 -8.94 -6.14 5.82
N GLU A 138 -10.04 -6.78 5.44
CA GLU A 138 -10.06 -8.03 4.65
C GLU A 138 -10.27 -7.77 3.14
N ARG A 139 -10.30 -6.50 2.71
CA ARG A 139 -10.65 -6.06 1.35
C ARG A 139 -9.55 -5.19 0.75
N GLN A 140 -8.39 -5.80 0.53
CA GLN A 140 -7.17 -5.11 0.09
C GLN A 140 -7.34 -4.38 -1.26
N GLU A 141 -8.19 -4.89 -2.14
CA GLU A 141 -8.53 -4.26 -3.40
C GLU A 141 -9.25 -2.92 -3.19
N LYS A 142 -10.13 -2.83 -2.18
CA LYS A 142 -10.85 -1.60 -1.82
C LYS A 142 -9.93 -0.58 -1.16
N LEU A 143 -9.03 -1.02 -0.27
CA LEU A 143 -7.99 -0.14 0.28
C LEU A 143 -7.11 0.45 -0.82
N SER A 144 -6.69 -0.39 -1.76
CA SER A 144 -5.86 0.04 -2.89
C SER A 144 -6.59 0.99 -3.82
N GLU A 145 -7.90 0.78 -4.03
CA GLU A 145 -8.77 1.68 -4.80
C GLU A 145 -8.86 3.07 -4.15
N VAL A 146 -9.20 3.14 -2.86
CA VAL A 146 -9.29 4.41 -2.13
C VAL A 146 -7.94 5.13 -2.14
N ARG A 147 -6.85 4.43 -1.80
CA ARG A 147 -5.51 5.02 -1.79
C ARG A 147 -5.11 5.59 -3.16
N ARG A 148 -5.43 4.90 -4.26
CA ARG A 148 -5.19 5.41 -5.62
C ARG A 148 -6.02 6.66 -5.94
N ASN A 149 -7.27 6.71 -5.49
CA ASN A 149 -8.14 7.86 -5.73
C ASN A 149 -7.65 9.11 -4.97
N VAL A 150 -7.33 8.97 -3.68
CA VAL A 150 -6.76 10.08 -2.88
C VAL A 150 -5.39 10.51 -3.43
N TYR A 151 -4.53 9.56 -3.82
CA TYR A 151 -3.26 9.88 -4.45
C TYR A 151 -3.42 10.66 -5.75
N ARG A 152 -4.41 10.31 -6.58
CA ARG A 152 -4.67 11.02 -7.85
C ARG A 152 -4.99 12.49 -7.61
N LEU A 153 -5.87 12.76 -6.65
CA LEU A 153 -6.22 14.12 -6.23
C LEU A 153 -4.98 14.92 -5.82
N LEU A 154 -4.14 14.35 -4.96
CA LEU A 154 -2.87 14.98 -4.55
C LEU A 154 -1.90 15.18 -5.71
N SER A 155 -1.80 14.20 -6.62
CA SER A 155 -0.91 14.29 -7.78
C SER A 155 -1.33 15.37 -8.78
N GLU A 156 -2.64 15.57 -8.96
CA GLU A 156 -3.19 16.63 -9.80
C GLU A 156 -2.88 18.01 -9.21
N TYR A 157 -3.04 18.17 -7.89
CA TYR A 157 -2.63 19.39 -7.19
C TYR A 157 -1.13 19.69 -7.32
N LEU A 158 -0.28 18.68 -7.17
CA LEU A 158 1.17 18.86 -7.32
C LEU A 158 1.54 19.21 -8.77
N ALA A 159 0.84 18.67 -9.76
CA ALA A 159 1.07 18.99 -11.17
C ALA A 159 0.65 20.42 -11.54
N THR A 160 -0.36 20.98 -10.85
CA THR A 160 -0.82 22.37 -11.08
C THR A 160 -0.05 23.40 -10.27
N THR A 161 0.46 23.03 -9.08
CA THR A 161 1.14 23.94 -8.14
C THR A 161 2.66 23.89 -8.28
N GLY A 162 3.21 22.78 -8.78
CA GLY A 162 4.65 22.62 -8.98
C GLY A 162 5.14 23.46 -10.15
N ASP A 163 6.07 24.36 -9.89
CA ASP A 163 7.03 24.78 -10.92
C ASP A 163 7.70 23.50 -11.44
N LYS A 164 7.57 23.22 -12.74
CA LYS A 164 7.94 21.92 -13.28
C LYS A 164 9.43 21.70 -13.05
N ILE A 165 9.80 20.81 -12.12
CA ILE A 165 11.20 20.50 -11.81
C ILE A 165 11.95 20.06 -13.07
N THR A 166 11.24 19.43 -14.02
CA THR A 166 11.64 19.23 -15.41
C THR A 166 10.40 19.34 -16.31
N PRO A 167 10.23 20.42 -17.10
CA PRO A 167 9.06 20.59 -17.96
C PRO A 167 8.81 19.40 -18.90
N GLU A 168 9.87 18.80 -19.45
CA GLU A 168 9.75 17.68 -20.39
C GLU A 168 9.24 16.37 -19.76
N ALA A 169 9.42 16.13 -18.46
CA ALA A 169 8.98 14.87 -17.81
C ALA A 169 7.46 14.78 -17.62
N TYR A 170 6.76 15.92 -17.64
CA TYR A 170 5.30 16.00 -17.53
C TYR A 170 4.60 15.99 -18.90
N HIS A 171 5.37 16.10 -19.99
CA HIS A 171 4.89 15.88 -21.36
C HIS A 171 5.04 14.42 -21.79
N VAL A 172 4.76 13.46 -20.90
CA VAL A 172 4.55 12.08 -21.35
C VAL A 172 3.12 12.00 -21.86
N GLN A 173 2.94 12.33 -23.14
CA GLN A 173 1.81 11.78 -23.88
C GLN A 173 1.85 10.26 -23.66
N PRO A 174 0.73 9.60 -23.31
CA PRO A 174 0.72 8.14 -23.22
C PRO A 174 1.24 7.62 -24.57
N GLY A 175 2.47 7.11 -24.54
CA GLY A 175 3.12 6.61 -25.74
C GLY A 175 2.19 5.55 -26.33
N PRO A 176 1.99 5.53 -27.66
CA PRO A 176 1.14 4.53 -28.28
C PRO A 176 1.55 3.14 -27.75
N PRO A 177 0.57 2.26 -27.46
CA PRO A 177 0.85 0.97 -26.85
C PRO A 177 1.99 0.31 -27.60
N ARG A 178 3.04 -0.06 -26.85
CA ARG A 178 4.32 -0.52 -27.40
C ARG A 178 4.04 -1.69 -28.34
N ARG A 179 4.00 -1.42 -29.64
CA ARG A 179 3.73 -2.43 -30.66
C ARG A 179 4.94 -3.35 -30.67
N ILE A 180 4.79 -4.54 -30.09
CA ILE A 180 5.84 -5.56 -30.12
C ILE A 180 6.09 -5.86 -31.60
N ASN A 181 7.32 -5.65 -32.05
CA ASN A 181 7.71 -5.82 -33.45
C ASN A 181 7.33 -7.25 -33.88
N PRO A 182 6.53 -7.45 -34.95
CA PRO A 182 6.06 -8.77 -35.37
C PRO A 182 7.21 -9.77 -35.60
N ALA A 183 8.40 -9.29 -35.96
CA ALA A 183 9.61 -10.11 -36.08
C ALA A 183 10.01 -10.79 -34.75
N VAL A 184 9.82 -10.11 -33.60
CA VAL A 184 10.14 -10.65 -32.27
C VAL A 184 9.13 -11.72 -31.86
N THR A 185 7.85 -11.51 -32.17
CA THR A 185 6.80 -12.51 -31.94
C THR A 185 7.04 -13.75 -32.81
N LEU A 186 7.38 -13.56 -34.09
CA LEU A 186 7.68 -14.66 -35.00
C LEU A 186 8.93 -15.44 -34.56
N ALA A 187 9.98 -14.75 -34.11
CA ALA A 187 11.19 -15.39 -33.59
C ALA A 187 10.90 -16.24 -32.35
N ARG A 188 10.06 -15.76 -31.41
CA ARG A 188 9.66 -16.54 -30.23
C ARG A 188 8.89 -17.79 -30.62
N VAL A 189 7.92 -17.67 -31.53
CA VAL A 189 7.15 -18.82 -32.03
C VAL A 189 8.05 -19.82 -32.75
N ALA A 190 9.01 -19.36 -33.55
CA ALA A 190 9.98 -20.21 -34.21
C ALA A 190 10.87 -20.95 -33.22
N ILE A 191 11.38 -20.28 -32.18
CA ILE A 191 12.21 -20.91 -31.13
C ILE A 191 11.41 -22.00 -30.40
N ILE A 192 10.17 -21.71 -30.02
CA ILE A 192 9.29 -22.67 -29.33
C ILE A 192 8.98 -23.86 -30.25
N GLY A 193 8.66 -23.60 -31.52
CA GLY A 193 8.36 -24.64 -32.50
C GLY A 193 9.55 -25.56 -32.79
N VAL A 194 10.73 -24.98 -33.01
CA VAL A 194 11.97 -25.74 -33.23
C VAL A 194 12.35 -26.54 -31.98
N GLY A 195 12.22 -25.95 -30.79
CA GLY A 195 12.46 -26.64 -29.53
C GLY A 195 11.54 -27.85 -29.34
N GLY A 196 10.25 -27.70 -29.64
CA GLY A 196 9.28 -28.79 -29.60
C GLY A 196 9.59 -29.91 -30.59
N LEU A 197 9.99 -29.57 -31.81
CA LEU A 197 10.42 -30.54 -32.84
C LEU A 197 11.66 -31.33 -32.42
N VAL A 198 12.68 -30.64 -31.92
CA VAL A 198 13.91 -31.28 -31.42
C VAL A 198 13.58 -32.22 -30.27
N LEU A 199 12.75 -31.78 -29.32
CA LEU A 199 12.32 -32.61 -28.19
C LEU A 199 11.57 -33.86 -28.67
N TYR A 200 10.66 -33.72 -29.64
CA TYR A 200 9.93 -34.84 -30.23
C TYR A 200 10.87 -35.88 -30.86
N TYR A 201 11.86 -35.43 -31.64
CA TYR A 201 12.85 -36.32 -32.24
C TYR A 201 13.72 -37.02 -31.19
N LEU A 202 14.15 -36.31 -30.14
CA LEU A 202 14.93 -36.92 -29.06
C LEU A 202 14.14 -37.99 -28.31
N VAL A 203 12.88 -37.72 -27.96
CA VAL A 203 12.01 -38.70 -27.31
C VAL A 203 11.80 -39.92 -28.20
N THR A 204 11.51 -39.71 -29.49
CA THR A 204 11.32 -40.80 -30.45
C THR A 204 12.58 -41.64 -30.61
N PHE A 205 13.75 -41.01 -30.67
CA PHE A 205 15.04 -41.69 -30.76
C PHE A 205 15.35 -42.52 -29.50
N LEU A 206 15.08 -41.98 -28.32
CA LEU A 206 15.27 -42.69 -27.05
C LEU A 206 14.32 -43.91 -26.94
N LEU A 207 13.05 -43.75 -27.30
CA LEU A 207 12.07 -44.84 -27.31
C LEU A 207 12.44 -45.94 -28.31
N TRP A 208 12.93 -45.58 -29.49
CA TRP A 208 13.46 -46.55 -30.45
C TRP A 208 14.67 -47.29 -29.88
N GLY A 209 15.56 -46.59 -29.19
CA GLY A 209 16.72 -47.19 -28.53
C GLY A 209 16.32 -48.27 -27.50
N THR A 210 15.34 -47.98 -26.65
CA THR A 210 14.85 -48.93 -25.63
C THR A 210 14.12 -50.12 -26.25
N LEU A 211 13.26 -49.88 -27.24
CA LEU A 211 12.55 -50.96 -27.95
C LEU A 211 13.53 -51.90 -28.67
N LEU A 212 14.58 -51.33 -29.30
CA LEU A 212 15.58 -52.13 -30.00
C LEU A 212 16.48 -52.90 -29.03
N SER A 213 16.77 -52.34 -27.84
CA SER A 213 17.49 -53.08 -26.80
C SER A 213 16.67 -54.24 -26.25
N ASP A 214 15.35 -54.05 -26.07
CA ASP A 214 14.44 -55.08 -25.57
C ASP A 214 14.26 -56.23 -26.58
N ILE A 215 14.18 -55.91 -27.87
CA ILE A 215 14.15 -56.94 -28.93
C ILE A 215 15.46 -57.72 -28.96
N ARG A 216 16.62 -57.05 -28.82
CA ARG A 216 17.93 -57.73 -28.82
C ARG A 216 18.12 -58.62 -27.59
N THR A 217 17.68 -58.20 -26.40
CA THR A 217 17.74 -59.03 -25.19
C THR A 217 16.79 -60.21 -25.28
N ALA A 218 15.57 -60.02 -25.78
CA ALA A 218 14.62 -61.10 -26.03
C ALA A 218 15.13 -62.10 -27.08
N ALA A 219 15.73 -61.63 -28.18
CA ALA A 219 16.30 -62.48 -29.22
C ALA A 219 17.51 -63.31 -28.75
N ARG A 220 18.35 -62.74 -27.86
CA ARG A 220 19.44 -63.48 -27.19
C ARG A 220 18.90 -64.50 -26.18
N ALA A 221 17.88 -64.15 -25.41
CA ALA A 221 17.25 -65.06 -24.46
C ALA A 221 16.59 -66.27 -25.16
N MET A 222 16.09 -66.10 -26.38
CA MET A 222 15.53 -67.17 -27.21
C MET A 222 16.58 -67.95 -28.02
N GLY A 223 17.88 -67.64 -27.89
CA GLY A 223 18.97 -68.38 -28.55
C GLY A 223 19.08 -68.19 -30.06
N VAL A 224 18.46 -67.13 -30.62
CA VAL A 224 18.42 -66.87 -32.08
C VAL A 224 19.63 -66.07 -32.55
N LEU A 225 20.30 -65.34 -31.65
CA LEU A 225 21.52 -64.58 -31.93
C LEU A 225 22.60 -64.97 -30.91
N GLY A 226 23.71 -65.55 -31.41
CA GLY A 226 24.95 -65.78 -30.66
C GLY A 226 25.65 -64.48 -30.29
#